data_AF-A0A7V2ILH2-F1
#
_entry.id   AF-A0A7V2ILH2-F1
#
_cell.length_a   1.000
_cell.length_b   1.000
_cell.length_c   1.000
_cell.angle_alpha   90.00
_cell.angle_beta   90.00
_cell.angle_gamma   90.00
#
_symmetry.space_group_name_H-M   'P 1'
#
loop_
_entity.id
_entity.type
_entity.pdbx_description
1 polymer ?
#
loop_
_entity_poly.entity_id
_entity_poly.type
_entity_poly.pdbx_seq_one_letter_code
_entity_poly.pdbx_strand_id
1 'polypeptide(L)'
;MAEKTRNPLAQALGLVLQQMRDKMGGVSSSEIAASLGLAASHYRMIEAGSALLQPARAIKVVQTFDTLEFVPLCQVLVCIQIMDGARSSAADMRILADVLTEANPGMAPVFDRFDEVWRVLDNASTSELGKAIAADGIDDALYEFLTTEPVTLGADQMDHFMAPTYQHPLSEQLYSQIGNILQGLAPFYLDTVLQLIDNLRDITPRVTPEELARWEAAHKSRIRYIIGIVRKPEIILDVETFDYSFLWEDDFRRMFVMYRDDPQALDGSVYDKIVGCLRRKYEAERVRYERVLAVFDSTVREKLAVRSGRDVREGIDGLLLHRDMPMNNLWFYFMASGYVVPFIDDAQPGRTSVSPYGTSLDYDETCQKLVQLREVCGDIGFTF
;
A
#
# COMPACT_ATOMS: atom_id res chain seq x y z
N MET A 1 29.59 30.85 -13.13
CA MET A 1 29.14 29.47 -12.87
C MET A 1 27.99 29.23 -13.82
N ALA A 2 28.01 28.15 -14.62
CA ALA A 2 26.84 27.80 -15.42
C ALA A 2 25.67 27.53 -14.45
N GLU A 3 24.53 28.18 -14.68
CA GLU A 3 23.34 27.97 -13.89
C GLU A 3 22.85 26.54 -14.15
N LYS A 4 22.93 25.67 -13.14
CA LYS A 4 22.54 24.27 -13.30
C LYS A 4 21.04 24.17 -13.52
N THR A 5 20.64 23.56 -14.64
CA THR A 5 19.25 23.30 -15.00
C THR A 5 18.51 22.68 -13.82
N ARG A 6 17.25 23.08 -13.57
CA ARG A 6 16.45 22.54 -12.45
C ARG A 6 16.02 21.11 -12.76
N ASN A 7 15.82 20.30 -11.73
CA ASN A 7 15.28 18.96 -11.89
C ASN A 7 13.74 19.03 -11.90
N PRO A 8 13.08 18.77 -13.04
CA PRO A 8 11.63 18.92 -13.15
C PRO A 8 10.86 17.87 -12.33
N LEU A 9 11.42 16.67 -12.13
CA LEU A 9 10.79 15.64 -11.28
C LEU A 9 10.81 16.04 -9.80
N ALA A 10 11.89 16.69 -9.34
CA ALA A 10 11.95 17.24 -7.99
C ALA A 10 10.91 18.35 -7.77
N GLN A 11 10.65 19.15 -8.80
CA GLN A 11 9.62 20.18 -8.74
C GLN A 11 8.20 19.60 -8.77
N ALA A 12 7.96 18.56 -9.58
CA ALA A 12 6.69 17.83 -9.56
C ALA A 12 6.41 17.22 -8.18
N LEU A 13 7.40 16.58 -7.55
CA LEU A 13 7.25 16.06 -6.17
C LEU A 13 6.93 17.18 -5.17
N GLY A 14 7.57 18.35 -5.32
CA GLY A 14 7.28 19.52 -4.49
C GLY A 14 5.82 19.98 -4.58
N LEU A 15 5.27 20.03 -5.81
CA LEU A 15 3.86 20.34 -6.04
C LEU A 15 2.93 19.31 -5.40
N VAL A 16 3.22 18.01 -5.56
CA VAL A 16 2.44 16.94 -4.93
C VAL A 16 2.40 17.11 -3.41
N LEU A 17 3.54 17.33 -2.76
CA LEU A 17 3.59 17.53 -1.30
C LEU A 17 2.81 18.78 -0.86
N GLN A 18 2.86 19.85 -1.65
CA GLN A 18 2.08 21.05 -1.40
C GLN A 18 0.57 20.78 -1.50
N GLN A 19 0.12 20.10 -2.57
CA GLN A 19 -1.27 19.72 -2.76
C GLN A 19 -1.78 18.86 -1.59
N MET A 20 -0.98 17.89 -1.15
CA MET A 20 -1.33 17.01 -0.03
C MET A 20 -1.47 17.78 1.28
N ARG A 21 -0.53 18.67 1.58
CA ARG A 21 -0.63 19.56 2.75
C ARG A 21 -1.90 20.42 2.68
N ASP A 22 -2.21 20.98 1.52
CA ASP A 22 -3.40 21.82 1.35
C ASP A 22 -4.70 21.00 1.57
N LYS A 23 -4.73 19.73 1.16
CA LYS A 23 -5.82 18.77 1.45
C LYS A 23 -5.98 18.46 2.94
N MET A 24 -4.93 18.58 3.76
CA MET A 24 -4.98 18.35 5.21
C MET A 24 -5.71 19.47 5.99
N GLY A 25 -6.10 20.57 5.32
CA GLY A 25 -6.98 21.59 5.91
C GLY A 25 -6.29 22.47 6.96
N GLY A 26 -5.53 23.46 6.51
CA GLY A 26 -4.97 24.52 7.38
C GLY A 26 -3.61 24.19 8.00
N VAL A 27 -2.98 23.08 7.61
CA VAL A 27 -1.61 22.73 8.03
C VAL A 27 -0.61 23.60 7.26
N SER A 28 0.27 24.28 7.98
CA SER A 28 1.31 25.15 7.42
C SER A 28 2.57 24.39 7.01
N SER A 29 3.36 24.93 6.07
CA SER A 29 4.71 24.40 5.75
C SER A 29 5.58 24.21 7.00
N SER A 30 5.40 25.06 8.01
CA SER A 30 6.19 25.02 9.25
C SER A 30 5.84 23.80 10.10
N GLU A 31 4.58 23.42 10.16
CA GLU A 31 4.11 22.25 10.90
C GLU A 31 4.57 20.96 10.23
N ILE A 32 4.46 20.86 8.89
CA ILE A 32 5.02 19.73 8.16
C ILE A 32 6.53 19.65 8.37
N ALA A 33 7.24 20.78 8.25
CA ALA A 33 8.68 20.81 8.46
C ALA A 33 9.07 20.26 9.86
N ALA A 34 8.31 20.61 10.90
CA ALA A 34 8.52 20.10 12.24
C ALA A 34 8.35 18.57 12.31
N SER A 35 7.29 18.01 11.72
CA SER A 35 7.06 16.56 11.64
C SER A 35 8.19 15.83 10.92
N LEU A 36 8.73 16.43 9.86
CA LEU A 36 9.85 15.88 9.10
C LEU A 36 11.22 16.10 9.79
N GLY A 37 11.28 16.92 10.84
CA GLY A 37 12.53 17.33 11.49
C GLY A 37 13.41 18.21 10.59
N LEU A 38 12.79 19.13 9.86
CA LEU A 38 13.40 20.09 8.93
C LEU A 38 13.15 21.53 9.40
N ALA A 39 14.00 22.45 8.95
CA ALA A 39 13.71 23.86 9.06
C ALA A 39 12.58 24.24 8.08
N ALA A 40 11.67 25.13 8.48
CA ALA A 40 10.56 25.58 7.63
C ALA A 40 11.01 26.17 6.28
N SER A 41 12.14 26.88 6.26
CA SER A 41 12.75 27.39 5.02
C SER A 41 13.20 26.27 4.09
N HIS A 42 13.77 25.19 4.64
CA HIS A 42 14.21 24.03 3.85
C HIS A 42 13.02 23.27 3.26
N TYR A 43 11.95 23.08 4.05
CA TYR A 43 10.75 22.43 3.53
C TYR A 43 10.08 23.23 2.40
N ARG A 44 10.00 24.56 2.51
CA ARG A 44 9.52 25.41 1.40
C ARG A 44 10.39 25.30 0.15
N MET A 45 11.70 25.12 0.31
CA MET A 45 12.60 24.88 -0.82
C MET A 45 12.34 23.53 -1.49
N ILE A 46 11.95 22.50 -0.72
CA ILE A 46 11.50 21.20 -1.24
C ILE A 46 10.17 21.34 -1.99
N GLU A 47 9.16 22.01 -1.41
CA GLU A 47 7.88 22.29 -2.10
C GLU A 47 8.12 23.06 -3.41
N ALA A 48 9.12 23.94 -3.47
CA ALA A 48 9.48 24.68 -4.67
C ALA A 48 10.37 23.90 -5.68
N GLY A 49 10.75 22.65 -5.39
CA GLY A 49 11.66 21.85 -6.24
C GLY A 49 13.11 22.34 -6.27
N SER A 50 13.48 23.24 -5.36
CA SER A 50 14.80 23.88 -5.29
C SER A 50 15.77 23.21 -4.31
N ALA A 51 15.27 22.32 -3.46
CA ALA A 51 16.05 21.45 -2.59
C ALA A 51 15.55 20.00 -2.72
N LEU A 52 16.44 19.04 -2.49
CA LEU A 52 16.12 17.62 -2.56
C LEU A 52 15.74 17.07 -1.19
N LEU A 53 14.64 16.31 -1.16
CA LEU A 53 14.26 15.52 0.01
C LEU A 53 15.23 14.36 0.19
N GLN A 54 15.81 14.23 1.38
CA GLN A 54 16.74 13.14 1.70
C GLN A 54 15.98 11.82 1.93
N PRO A 55 16.44 10.66 1.40
CA PRO A 55 15.81 9.36 1.59
C PRO A 55 15.66 8.94 3.04
N ALA A 56 16.60 9.35 3.91
CA ALA A 56 16.51 9.14 5.34
C ALA A 56 15.25 9.79 5.98
N ARG A 57 14.54 10.65 5.24
CA ARG A 57 13.27 11.26 5.65
C ARG A 57 12.04 10.57 5.05
N ALA A 58 12.18 9.61 4.14
CA ALA A 58 11.06 8.95 3.46
C ALA A 58 10.06 8.32 4.45
N ILE A 59 10.55 7.64 5.50
CA ILE A 59 9.69 7.10 6.57
C ILE A 59 8.88 8.21 7.25
N LYS A 60 9.50 9.33 7.60
CA LYS A 60 8.80 10.45 8.24
C LYS A 60 7.80 11.12 7.31
N VAL A 61 8.09 11.15 6.01
CA VAL A 61 7.18 11.68 4.99
C VAL A 61 5.92 10.82 4.91
N VAL A 62 6.06 9.50 4.79
CA VAL A 62 4.92 8.57 4.79
C VAL A 62 4.14 8.62 6.11
N GLN A 63 4.82 8.80 7.25
CA GLN A 63 4.15 8.98 8.54
C GLN A 63 3.37 10.31 8.64
N THR A 64 3.82 11.34 7.92
CA THR A 64 3.18 12.67 7.93
C THR A 64 2.04 12.75 6.92
N PHE A 65 2.19 12.09 5.78
CA PHE A 65 1.25 12.05 4.67
C PHE A 65 0.74 10.62 4.50
N ASP A 66 -0.39 10.32 5.14
CA ASP A 66 -0.89 8.96 5.34
C ASP A 66 -1.38 8.24 4.09
N THR A 67 -1.44 8.93 2.94
CA THR A 67 -1.74 8.34 1.63
C THR A 67 -0.50 8.15 0.75
N LEU A 68 0.68 8.64 1.15
CA LEU A 68 1.92 8.41 0.39
C LEU A 68 2.45 7.00 0.66
N GLU A 69 2.77 6.28 -0.41
CA GLU A 69 3.38 4.96 -0.34
C GLU A 69 4.91 5.06 -0.27
N PHE A 70 5.52 4.24 0.60
CA PHE A 70 6.95 4.31 0.89
C PHE A 70 7.84 3.97 -0.32
N VAL A 71 7.48 2.92 -1.07
CA VAL A 71 8.31 2.45 -2.19
C VAL A 71 8.20 3.36 -3.42
N PRO A 72 7.01 3.77 -3.88
CA PRO A 72 6.89 4.80 -4.92
C PRO A 72 7.65 6.08 -4.55
N LEU A 73 7.56 6.52 -3.29
CA LEU A 73 8.34 7.66 -2.81
C LEU A 73 9.86 7.39 -2.96
N CYS A 74 10.35 6.23 -2.53
CA CYS A 74 11.76 5.87 -2.70
C CYS A 74 12.19 5.82 -4.17
N GLN A 75 11.37 5.23 -5.06
CA GLN A 75 11.62 5.18 -6.50
C GLN A 75 11.74 6.58 -7.11
N VAL A 76 10.83 7.48 -6.75
CA VAL A 76 10.87 8.89 -7.18
C VAL A 76 12.12 9.60 -6.65
N LEU A 77 12.50 9.38 -5.39
CA LEU A 77 13.71 9.99 -4.81
C LEU A 77 15.00 9.50 -5.49
N VAL A 78 15.06 8.23 -5.87
CA VAL A 78 16.19 7.67 -6.65
C VAL A 78 16.22 8.27 -8.06
N CYS A 79 15.08 8.33 -8.75
CA CYS A 79 14.98 8.94 -10.07
C CYS A 79 15.42 10.41 -10.05
N ILE A 80 14.98 11.17 -9.03
CA ILE A 80 15.41 12.55 -8.80
C ILE A 80 16.93 12.63 -8.64
N GLN A 81 17.55 11.74 -7.86
CA GLN A 81 19.00 11.75 -7.68
C GLN A 81 19.75 11.48 -8.99
N ILE A 82 19.30 10.49 -9.76
CA ILE A 82 19.91 10.14 -11.05
C ILE A 82 19.83 11.32 -12.01
N MET A 83 18.66 11.95 -12.12
CA MET A 83 18.47 13.14 -12.95
C MET A 83 19.27 14.36 -12.46
N ASP A 84 19.48 14.52 -11.15
CA ASP A 84 20.32 15.59 -10.59
C ASP A 84 21.80 15.46 -11.05
N GLY A 85 22.23 14.24 -11.39
CA GLY A 85 23.52 13.95 -12.01
C GLY A 85 23.69 14.53 -13.43
N ALA A 86 22.59 14.76 -14.16
CA ALA A 86 22.58 15.28 -15.54
C ALA A 86 22.15 16.76 -15.63
N ARG A 87 22.37 17.56 -14.59
CA ARG A 87 21.99 18.99 -14.53
C ARG A 87 22.77 19.93 -15.46
N SER A 88 23.61 19.38 -16.32
CA SER A 88 24.33 20.12 -17.35
C SER A 88 23.43 20.61 -18.48
N SER A 89 22.38 19.86 -18.82
CA SER A 89 21.44 20.23 -19.88
C SER A 89 20.10 19.50 -19.78
N ALA A 90 19.04 20.08 -20.35
CA ALA A 90 17.76 19.39 -20.48
C ALA A 90 17.85 18.12 -21.35
N ALA A 91 18.73 18.11 -22.36
CA ALA A 91 18.94 16.96 -23.24
C ALA A 91 19.51 15.76 -22.47
N ASP A 92 20.51 15.99 -21.61
CA ASP A 92 21.11 14.92 -20.79
C ASP A 92 20.09 14.35 -19.79
N MET A 93 19.27 15.22 -19.18
CA MET A 93 18.19 14.78 -18.28
C MET A 93 17.13 13.95 -19.02
N ARG A 94 16.76 14.33 -20.25
CA ARG A 94 15.80 13.58 -21.05
C ARG A 94 16.31 12.19 -21.36
N ILE A 95 17.58 12.05 -21.75
CA ILE A 95 18.21 10.74 -21.98
C ILE A 95 18.13 9.88 -20.71
N LEU A 96 18.42 10.46 -19.54
CA LEU A 96 18.27 9.71 -18.28
C LEU A 96 16.81 9.37 -17.97
N ALA A 97 15.86 10.25 -18.26
CA ALA A 97 14.44 9.97 -18.08
C ALA A 97 13.96 8.80 -18.96
N ASP A 98 14.44 8.71 -20.22
CA ASP A 98 14.15 7.60 -21.12
C ASP A 98 14.69 6.28 -20.54
N VAL A 99 15.94 6.27 -20.06
CA VAL A 99 16.53 5.09 -19.41
C VAL A 99 15.81 4.73 -18.10
N LEU A 100 15.40 5.72 -17.31
CA LEU A 100 14.62 5.49 -16.09
C LEU A 100 13.23 4.94 -16.39
N THR A 101 12.64 5.29 -17.54
CA THR A 101 11.37 4.74 -18.01
C THR A 101 11.50 3.27 -18.37
N GLU A 102 12.59 2.88 -19.03
CA GLU A 102 12.91 1.47 -19.32
C GLU A 102 13.15 0.68 -18.03
N ALA A 103 13.85 1.27 -17.06
CA ALA A 103 14.22 0.62 -15.80
C ALA A 103 13.07 0.58 -14.78
N ASN A 104 12.16 1.54 -14.83
CA ASN A 104 10.95 1.63 -14.01
C ASN A 104 9.69 1.90 -14.88
N PRO A 105 9.13 0.88 -15.56
CA PRO A 105 7.96 1.06 -16.41
C PRO A 105 6.75 1.67 -15.69
N GLY A 106 6.64 1.50 -14.37
CA GLY A 106 5.57 2.11 -13.56
C GLY A 106 5.60 3.64 -13.54
N MET A 107 6.76 4.26 -13.82
CA MET A 107 6.89 5.71 -13.92
C MET A 107 6.74 6.24 -15.35
N ALA A 108 6.52 5.38 -16.36
CA ALA A 108 6.29 5.81 -17.74
C ALA A 108 5.15 6.85 -17.85
N PRO A 109 3.98 6.68 -17.18
CA PRO A 109 2.89 7.67 -17.25
C PRO A 109 3.28 9.06 -16.74
N VAL A 110 4.29 9.14 -15.86
CA VAL A 110 4.83 10.39 -15.35
C VAL A 110 5.82 10.97 -16.37
N PHE A 111 6.80 10.19 -16.82
CA PHE A 111 7.86 10.68 -17.72
C PHE A 111 7.36 11.04 -19.12
N ASP A 112 6.40 10.30 -19.66
CA ASP A 112 5.81 10.56 -20.98
C ASP A 112 5.19 11.96 -21.09
N ARG A 113 4.79 12.55 -19.95
CA ARG A 113 4.19 13.88 -19.89
C ARG A 113 5.22 15.02 -19.89
N PHE A 114 6.52 14.74 -19.77
CA PHE A 114 7.56 15.79 -19.67
C PHE A 114 7.92 16.42 -21.02
N ASP A 115 7.31 16.01 -22.14
CA ASP A 115 7.69 16.47 -23.47
C ASP A 115 7.71 18.00 -23.63
N GLU A 116 6.71 18.71 -23.10
CA GLU A 116 6.67 20.18 -23.12
C GLU A 116 7.60 20.79 -22.07
N VAL A 117 7.77 20.13 -20.92
CA VAL A 117 8.71 20.53 -19.87
C VAL A 117 10.15 20.56 -20.42
N TRP A 118 10.56 19.55 -21.20
CA TRP A 118 11.89 19.50 -21.80
C TRP A 118 12.20 20.69 -22.71
N ARG A 119 11.19 21.26 -23.37
CA ARG A 119 11.37 22.39 -24.29
C ARG A 119 11.66 23.70 -23.58
N VAL A 120 11.15 23.86 -22.35
CA VAL A 120 11.25 25.10 -21.60
C VAL A 120 12.29 25.04 -20.48
N LEU A 121 12.78 23.84 -20.13
CA LEU A 121 13.56 23.58 -18.91
C LEU A 121 14.81 24.45 -18.75
N ASP A 122 15.57 24.65 -19.84
CA ASP A 122 16.84 25.40 -19.78
C ASP A 122 16.65 26.92 -19.60
N ASN A 123 15.47 27.46 -19.94
CA ASN A 123 15.21 28.90 -19.96
C ASN A 123 14.10 29.35 -18.98
N ALA A 124 13.36 28.43 -18.38
CA ALA A 124 12.20 28.75 -17.54
C ALA A 124 12.59 29.13 -16.10
N SER A 125 11.87 30.11 -15.55
CA SER A 125 11.85 30.39 -14.11
C SER A 125 11.12 29.27 -13.33
N THR A 126 11.26 29.25 -12.00
CA THR A 126 10.63 28.19 -11.18
C THR A 126 9.11 28.23 -11.32
N SER A 127 8.52 29.43 -11.41
CA SER A 127 7.07 29.56 -11.57
C SER A 127 6.61 29.10 -12.94
N GLU A 128 7.36 29.37 -14.01
CA GLU A 128 7.01 28.92 -15.37
C GLU A 128 7.11 27.41 -15.50
N LEU A 129 8.17 26.81 -14.95
CA LEU A 129 8.34 25.36 -14.93
C LEU A 129 7.24 24.68 -14.11
N GLY A 130 6.86 25.23 -12.96
CA GLY A 130 5.77 24.72 -12.14
C GLY A 130 4.41 24.80 -12.84
N LYS A 131 4.19 25.85 -13.62
CA LYS A 131 2.98 25.99 -14.46
C LYS A 131 2.96 24.98 -15.60
N ALA A 132 4.09 24.70 -16.24
CA ALA A 132 4.17 23.66 -17.27
C ALA A 132 3.87 22.28 -16.69
N ILE A 133 4.48 21.95 -15.54
CA ILE A 133 4.24 20.69 -14.81
C ILE A 133 2.76 20.51 -14.48
N ALA A 134 2.11 21.54 -13.93
CA ALA A 134 0.69 21.49 -13.60
C ALA A 134 -0.23 21.47 -14.84
N ALA A 135 0.13 22.19 -15.91
CA ALA A 135 -0.67 22.26 -17.13
C ALA A 135 -0.73 20.91 -17.87
N ASP A 136 0.38 20.15 -17.82
CA ASP A 136 0.48 18.82 -18.44
C ASP A 136 0.01 17.68 -17.51
N GLY A 137 -0.44 18.03 -16.29
CA GLY A 137 -0.91 17.08 -15.27
C GLY A 137 0.17 16.09 -14.83
N ILE A 138 1.43 16.52 -14.80
CA ILE A 138 2.56 15.72 -14.34
C ILE A 138 2.47 15.49 -12.82
N ASP A 139 2.09 16.51 -12.07
CA ASP A 139 1.87 16.43 -10.62
C ASP A 139 0.70 15.51 -10.29
N ASP A 140 -0.38 15.52 -11.07
CA ASP A 140 -1.48 14.57 -10.91
C ASP A 140 -1.05 13.12 -11.19
N ALA A 141 -0.33 12.88 -12.29
CA ALA A 141 0.20 11.55 -12.60
C ALA A 141 1.20 11.06 -11.54
N LEU A 142 2.03 11.97 -11.01
CA LEU A 142 2.96 11.65 -9.94
C LEU A 142 2.22 11.41 -8.62
N TYR A 143 1.15 12.15 -8.32
CA TYR A 143 0.29 11.90 -7.17
C TYR A 143 -0.36 10.51 -7.26
N GLU A 144 -0.90 10.13 -8.41
CA GLU A 144 -1.45 8.79 -8.66
C GLU A 144 -0.40 7.68 -8.51
N PHE A 145 0.84 7.92 -8.97
CA PHE A 145 1.94 6.97 -8.76
C PHE A 145 2.35 6.84 -7.29
N LEU A 146 2.38 7.96 -6.56
CA LEU A 146 2.84 8.06 -5.18
C LEU A 146 1.79 7.64 -4.15
N THR A 147 0.52 7.62 -4.54
CA THR A 147 -0.59 7.32 -3.65
C THR A 147 -1.31 6.07 -4.10
N THR A 148 -1.86 5.35 -3.15
CA THR A 148 -2.87 4.36 -3.47
C THR A 148 -4.22 5.08 -3.46
N GLU A 149 -4.84 5.27 -4.62
CA GLU A 149 -6.24 5.69 -4.63
C GLU A 149 -7.07 4.66 -3.82
N PRO A 150 -8.06 5.12 -3.03
CA PRO A 150 -8.89 4.22 -2.23
C PRO A 150 -9.52 3.18 -3.14
N VAL A 151 -9.11 1.91 -2.94
CA VAL A 151 -9.60 0.77 -3.72
C VAL A 151 -11.13 0.80 -3.77
N THR A 152 -11.74 1.19 -4.88
CA THR A 152 -13.10 0.78 -5.18
C THR A 152 -12.99 -0.63 -5.74
N LEU A 153 -13.54 -1.62 -5.04
CA LEU A 153 -13.61 -3.00 -5.52
C LEU A 153 -14.94 -3.21 -6.25
N GLY A 154 -14.99 -2.86 -7.54
CA GLY A 154 -15.93 -3.43 -8.51
C GLY A 154 -15.43 -4.76 -9.09
N ALA A 155 -16.30 -5.50 -9.78
CA ALA A 155 -15.99 -6.82 -10.37
C ALA A 155 -14.86 -6.84 -11.39
N ASP A 156 -14.63 -5.70 -12.01
CA ASP A 156 -13.64 -5.37 -13.03
C ASP A 156 -12.36 -4.74 -12.44
N GLN A 157 -12.35 -4.45 -11.13
CA GLN A 157 -11.28 -3.67 -10.49
C GLN A 157 -10.27 -4.53 -9.70
N MET A 158 -10.45 -5.86 -9.64
CA MET A 158 -9.42 -6.76 -9.08
C MET A 158 -8.12 -6.75 -9.90
N ASP A 159 -8.17 -6.39 -11.19
CA ASP A 159 -6.98 -6.21 -12.02
C ASP A 159 -6.18 -4.93 -11.67
N HIS A 160 -6.83 -3.96 -11.01
CA HIS A 160 -6.27 -2.68 -10.56
C HIS A 160 -6.03 -2.64 -9.04
N PHE A 161 -6.21 -3.79 -8.37
CA PHE A 161 -6.16 -3.97 -6.92
C PHE A 161 -4.82 -3.67 -6.26
N MET A 162 -3.77 -3.67 -7.07
CA MET A 162 -2.40 -3.51 -6.62
C MET A 162 -2.03 -2.06 -6.85
N ALA A 163 -1.71 -1.34 -5.77
CA ALA A 163 -0.88 -0.15 -5.81
C ALA A 163 0.25 -0.32 -6.84
N PRO A 164 0.69 0.75 -7.53
CA PRO A 164 1.93 0.72 -8.33
C PRO A 164 3.10 0.07 -7.56
N THR A 165 3.14 0.30 -6.23
CA THR A 165 4.02 -0.32 -5.24
C THR A 165 4.15 -1.86 -5.36
N TYR A 166 3.04 -2.57 -5.59
CA TYR A 166 3.01 -4.02 -5.61
C TYR A 166 3.10 -4.59 -7.03
N GLN A 167 2.70 -3.82 -8.05
CA GLN A 167 2.86 -4.21 -9.46
C GLN A 167 4.31 -4.06 -9.94
N HIS A 168 5.01 -3.07 -9.39
CA HIS A 168 6.41 -2.78 -9.69
C HIS A 168 7.20 -2.69 -8.38
N PRO A 169 7.39 -3.83 -7.67
CA PRO A 169 8.38 -3.86 -6.59
C PRO A 169 9.71 -3.36 -7.15
N LEU A 170 10.54 -2.71 -6.33
CA LEU A 170 11.88 -2.29 -6.76
C LEU A 170 12.59 -3.50 -7.40
N SER A 171 12.67 -3.50 -8.73
CA SER A 171 12.95 -4.71 -9.50
C SER A 171 14.45 -4.94 -9.60
N GLU A 172 14.87 -6.19 -9.71
CA GLU A 172 16.24 -6.54 -10.12
C GLU A 172 16.66 -5.88 -11.44
N GLN A 173 15.69 -5.54 -12.31
CA GLN A 173 15.93 -4.75 -13.51
C GLN A 173 16.32 -3.31 -13.20
N LEU A 174 15.58 -2.63 -12.29
CA LEU A 174 15.97 -1.31 -11.80
C LEU A 174 17.38 -1.38 -11.19
N TYR A 175 17.66 -2.39 -10.36
CA TYR A 175 18.98 -2.56 -9.73
C TYR A 175 20.12 -2.83 -10.72
N SER A 176 19.91 -3.71 -11.70
CA SER A 176 20.93 -4.08 -12.69
C SER A 176 21.17 -3.00 -13.74
N GLN A 177 20.13 -2.27 -14.15
CA GLN A 177 20.25 -1.15 -15.10
C GLN A 177 20.77 0.10 -14.41
N ILE A 178 20.33 0.41 -13.18
CA ILE A 178 20.87 1.52 -12.38
C ILE A 178 22.36 1.30 -12.08
N GLY A 179 22.82 0.07 -11.84
CA GLY A 179 24.23 -0.24 -11.67
C GLY A 179 25.11 0.18 -12.86
N ASN A 180 24.56 0.16 -14.09
CA ASN A 180 25.23 0.66 -15.29
C ASN A 180 25.14 2.19 -15.42
N ILE A 181 24.02 2.79 -15.01
CA ILE A 181 23.80 4.26 -15.02
C ILE A 181 24.68 4.96 -13.97
N LEU A 182 24.91 4.33 -12.82
CA LEU A 182 25.67 4.90 -11.70
C LEU A 182 27.19 4.76 -11.83
N GLN A 183 27.73 4.28 -12.96
CA GLN A 183 29.17 4.32 -13.23
C GLN A 183 29.66 5.77 -13.36
N GLY A 184 29.90 6.43 -12.21
CA GLY A 184 30.33 7.82 -12.10
C GLY A 184 29.56 8.68 -11.10
N LEU A 185 28.42 8.20 -10.57
CA LEU A 185 27.64 8.88 -9.53
C LEU A 185 27.78 8.11 -8.22
N ALA A 186 28.15 8.78 -7.12
CA ALA A 186 28.19 8.13 -5.81
C ALA A 186 26.77 7.66 -5.45
N PRO A 187 26.51 6.34 -5.31
CA PRO A 187 25.17 5.77 -5.17
C PRO A 187 24.55 5.98 -3.78
N PHE A 188 24.90 7.07 -3.07
CA PHE A 188 24.57 7.25 -1.66
C PHE A 188 23.07 7.13 -1.34
N TYR A 189 22.17 7.63 -2.21
CA TYR A 189 20.74 7.52 -1.95
C TYR A 189 20.23 6.12 -2.29
N LEU A 190 20.74 5.48 -3.34
CA LEU A 190 20.42 4.08 -3.64
C LEU A 190 20.87 3.18 -2.48
N ASP A 191 22.11 3.33 -2.01
CA ASP A 191 22.63 2.57 -0.86
C ASP A 191 21.80 2.83 0.41
N THR A 192 21.38 4.08 0.65
CA THR A 192 20.54 4.42 1.80
C THR A 192 19.12 3.85 1.66
N VAL A 193 18.52 3.90 0.47
CA VAL A 193 17.20 3.32 0.18
C VAL A 193 17.26 1.80 0.30
N LEU A 194 18.29 1.17 -0.26
CA LEU A 194 18.57 -0.25 -0.12
C LEU A 194 18.75 -0.63 1.34
N GLN A 195 19.54 0.11 2.10
CA GLN A 195 19.71 -0.13 3.53
C GLN A 195 18.40 0.04 4.30
N LEU A 196 17.57 1.03 3.95
CA LEU A 196 16.25 1.21 4.57
C LEU A 196 15.31 0.04 4.24
N ILE A 197 15.33 -0.45 3.00
CA ILE A 197 14.55 -1.62 2.57
C ILE A 197 15.07 -2.88 3.24
N ASP A 198 16.38 -3.12 3.27
CA ASP A 198 17.00 -4.25 3.94
C ASP A 198 16.71 -4.23 5.44
N ASN A 199 16.78 -3.06 6.08
CA ASN A 199 16.36 -2.90 7.48
C ASN A 199 14.87 -3.22 7.67
N LEU A 200 13.99 -2.90 6.70
CA LEU A 200 12.57 -3.25 6.75
C LEU A 200 12.33 -4.74 6.44
N ARG A 201 13.13 -5.36 5.57
CA ARG A 201 13.10 -6.80 5.25
C ARG A 201 13.41 -7.65 6.48
N ASP A 202 14.39 -7.21 7.27
CA ASP A 202 14.81 -7.92 8.50
C ASP A 202 13.83 -7.72 9.67
N ILE A 203 12.87 -6.79 9.55
CA ILE A 203 11.83 -6.57 10.55
C ILE A 203 10.58 -7.31 10.11
N THR A 204 10.36 -8.50 10.68
CA THR A 204 9.08 -9.21 10.64
C THR A 204 8.42 -9.02 12.02
N PRO A 205 7.54 -8.01 12.21
CA PRO A 205 6.89 -7.78 13.49
C PRO A 205 6.11 -9.02 13.91
N ARG A 206 6.52 -9.62 15.03
CA ARG A 206 5.71 -10.62 15.72
C ARG A 206 4.64 -9.88 16.50
N VAL A 207 3.38 -10.25 16.30
CA VAL A 207 2.24 -9.57 16.91
C VAL A 207 1.47 -10.60 17.74
N THR A 208 1.17 -10.28 18.99
CA THR A 208 0.27 -11.10 19.82
C THR A 208 -1.19 -10.91 19.37
N PRO A 209 -2.12 -11.82 19.72
CA PRO A 209 -3.52 -11.64 19.36
C PRO A 209 -4.09 -10.34 19.96
N GLU A 210 -3.67 -9.96 21.17
CA GLU A 210 -4.09 -8.70 21.79
C GLU A 210 -3.50 -7.45 21.12
N GLU A 211 -2.30 -7.54 20.55
CA GLU A 211 -1.71 -6.46 19.78
C GLU A 211 -2.44 -6.25 18.45
N LEU A 212 -2.78 -7.35 17.77
CA LEU A 212 -3.59 -7.30 16.56
C LEU A 212 -4.98 -6.74 16.85
N ALA A 213 -5.69 -7.25 17.86
CA ALA A 213 -7.02 -6.77 18.22
C ALA A 213 -7.02 -5.28 18.60
N ARG A 214 -5.97 -4.80 19.28
CA ARG A 214 -5.79 -3.36 19.56
C ARG A 214 -5.55 -2.56 18.29
N TRP A 215 -4.73 -3.08 17.37
CA TRP A 215 -4.46 -2.44 16.09
C TRP A 215 -5.75 -2.36 15.25
N GLU A 216 -6.46 -3.46 15.10
CA GLU A 216 -7.76 -3.55 14.44
C GLU A 216 -8.76 -2.53 14.99
N ALA A 217 -8.94 -2.48 16.31
CA ALA A 217 -9.84 -1.54 16.96
C ALA A 217 -9.44 -0.07 16.71
N ALA A 218 -8.13 0.23 16.69
CA ALA A 218 -7.62 1.58 16.43
C ALA A 218 -7.78 2.02 14.95
N HIS A 219 -7.85 1.05 14.03
CA HIS A 219 -7.86 1.29 12.59
C HIS A 219 -9.20 0.96 11.92
N LYS A 220 -10.17 0.49 12.70
CA LYS A 220 -11.46 -0.06 12.24
C LYS A 220 -12.20 0.83 11.23
N SER A 221 -12.27 2.13 11.48
CA SER A 221 -12.93 3.11 10.60
C SER A 221 -12.18 3.36 9.29
N ARG A 222 -10.90 3.01 9.24
CA ARG A 222 -10.04 3.16 8.07
C ARG A 222 -9.95 1.86 7.27
N ILE A 223 -10.44 0.72 7.75
CA ILE A 223 -10.43 -0.53 7.00
C ILE A 223 -11.62 -0.54 6.02
N ARG A 224 -11.35 -0.80 4.75
CA ARG A 224 -12.37 -0.85 3.68
C ARG A 224 -12.70 -2.28 3.27
N TYR A 225 -11.68 -3.14 3.19
CA TYR A 225 -11.87 -4.55 2.85
C TYR A 225 -11.01 -5.45 3.71
N ILE A 226 -11.49 -6.67 3.91
CA ILE A 226 -10.74 -7.75 4.53
C ILE A 226 -10.82 -8.96 3.61
N ILE A 227 -9.68 -9.57 3.31
CA ILE A 227 -9.60 -10.87 2.64
C ILE A 227 -8.95 -11.87 3.60
N GLY A 228 -9.68 -12.90 3.98
CA GLY A 228 -9.19 -14.02 4.78
C GLY A 228 -8.95 -15.25 3.92
N ILE A 229 -7.73 -15.77 3.92
CA ILE A 229 -7.37 -17.06 3.35
C ILE A 229 -7.14 -18.01 4.52
N VAL A 230 -7.98 -19.02 4.65
CA VAL A 230 -7.94 -19.95 5.79
C VAL A 230 -7.80 -21.39 5.32
N ARG A 231 -6.98 -22.17 6.01
CA ARG A 231 -6.81 -23.60 5.72
C ARG A 231 -8.07 -24.35 6.11
N LYS A 232 -8.51 -24.15 7.35
CA LYS A 232 -9.65 -24.84 7.97
C LYS A 232 -10.77 -23.86 8.27
N PRO A 233 -12.02 -24.11 7.83
CA PRO A 233 -13.13 -23.19 8.07
C PRO A 233 -13.50 -23.08 9.55
N GLU A 234 -13.12 -24.02 10.42
CA GLU A 234 -13.40 -23.97 11.85
C GLU A 234 -12.74 -22.76 12.55
N ILE A 235 -11.65 -22.23 11.98
CA ILE A 235 -10.92 -21.06 12.51
C ILE A 235 -11.83 -19.82 12.51
N ILE A 236 -12.62 -19.62 11.46
CA ILE A 236 -13.47 -18.44 11.29
C ILE A 236 -14.84 -18.57 11.97
N LEU A 237 -15.17 -19.77 12.47
CA LEU A 237 -16.40 -20.01 13.23
C LEU A 237 -16.31 -19.51 14.68
N ASP A 238 -15.10 -19.28 15.19
CA ASP A 238 -14.88 -18.71 16.51
C ASP A 238 -15.01 -17.18 16.48
N VAL A 239 -16.26 -16.72 16.53
CA VAL A 239 -16.65 -15.29 16.48
C VAL A 239 -16.24 -14.49 17.74
N GLU A 240 -15.60 -15.12 18.73
CA GLU A 240 -14.98 -14.43 19.86
C GLU A 240 -13.52 -14.08 19.60
N THR A 241 -12.85 -14.82 18.72
CA THR A 241 -11.43 -14.62 18.41
C THR A 241 -11.22 -13.63 17.27
N PHE A 242 -12.10 -13.64 16.25
CA PHE A 242 -12.06 -12.66 15.16
C PHE A 242 -13.12 -11.57 15.35
N ASP A 243 -12.73 -10.30 15.25
CA ASP A 243 -13.66 -9.18 15.36
C ASP A 243 -14.46 -9.00 14.06
N TYR A 244 -15.73 -9.38 14.05
CA TYR A 244 -16.63 -9.15 12.90
C TYR A 244 -17.28 -7.76 12.91
N SER A 245 -16.98 -6.92 13.90
CA SER A 245 -17.67 -5.64 14.07
C SER A 245 -17.39 -4.66 12.92
N PHE A 246 -16.36 -4.88 12.09
CA PHE A 246 -16.09 -4.12 10.86
C PHE A 246 -17.29 -4.06 9.92
N LEU A 247 -18.11 -5.12 9.85
CA LEU A 247 -19.27 -5.18 8.95
C LEU A 247 -20.23 -4.00 9.16
N TRP A 248 -20.30 -3.46 10.39
CA TRP A 248 -21.20 -2.36 10.73
C TRP A 248 -20.54 -0.97 10.72
N GLU A 249 -19.29 -0.85 10.30
CA GLU A 249 -18.71 0.47 10.03
C GLU A 249 -19.27 1.03 8.72
N ASP A 250 -19.62 2.32 8.71
CA ASP A 250 -20.20 3.01 7.55
C ASP A 250 -19.27 2.92 6.33
N ASP A 251 -17.99 2.99 6.61
CA ASP A 251 -16.91 3.06 5.65
C ASP A 251 -16.42 1.68 5.16
N PHE A 252 -16.75 0.62 5.89
CA PHE A 252 -16.37 -0.74 5.53
C PHE A 252 -17.24 -1.26 4.38
N ARG A 253 -16.59 -1.80 3.35
CA ARG A 253 -17.24 -2.24 2.12
C ARG A 253 -17.50 -3.73 2.13
N ARG A 254 -16.46 -4.56 2.29
CA ARG A 254 -16.62 -6.02 2.15
C ARG A 254 -15.56 -6.84 2.87
N MET A 255 -16.00 -7.95 3.42
CA MET A 255 -15.19 -9.04 3.94
C MET A 255 -15.38 -10.26 3.04
N PHE A 256 -14.28 -10.81 2.54
CA PHE A 256 -14.26 -12.04 1.78
C PHE A 256 -13.41 -13.09 2.49
N VAL A 257 -13.93 -14.31 2.62
CA VAL A 257 -13.19 -15.41 3.24
C VAL A 257 -13.21 -16.63 2.35
N MET A 258 -12.02 -17.16 2.07
CA MET A 258 -11.81 -18.37 1.30
C MET A 258 -11.22 -19.45 2.20
N TYR A 259 -11.82 -20.64 2.17
CA TYR A 259 -11.31 -21.78 2.93
C TYR A 259 -10.90 -22.95 2.04
N ARG A 260 -9.76 -23.58 2.37
CA ARG A 260 -9.17 -24.69 1.59
C ARG A 260 -9.85 -26.03 1.84
N ASP A 261 -9.91 -26.42 3.11
CA ASP A 261 -10.30 -27.76 3.53
C ASP A 261 -11.82 -27.87 3.69
N ASP A 262 -12.33 -29.06 3.50
CA ASP A 262 -13.74 -29.31 3.73
C ASP A 262 -14.05 -29.33 5.24
N PRO A 263 -15.15 -28.70 5.64
CA PRO A 263 -15.51 -28.63 7.05
C PRO A 263 -15.73 -30.02 7.63
N GLN A 264 -15.08 -30.33 8.75
CA GLN A 264 -15.23 -31.62 9.41
C GLN A 264 -16.55 -31.62 10.19
N ALA A 265 -17.57 -32.29 9.64
CA ALA A 265 -18.86 -32.52 10.29
C ALA A 265 -19.75 -31.27 10.47
N LEU A 266 -19.69 -30.29 9.55
CA LEU A 266 -20.65 -29.18 9.57
C LEU A 266 -21.94 -29.52 8.82
N ASP A 267 -23.06 -29.57 9.55
CA ASP A 267 -24.40 -29.50 8.94
C ASP A 267 -24.65 -28.07 8.41
N GLY A 268 -24.89 -27.92 7.10
CA GLY A 268 -25.14 -26.62 6.46
C GLY A 268 -23.87 -25.88 5.99
N SER A 269 -24.04 -24.68 5.42
CA SER A 269 -22.91 -23.92 4.86
C SER A 269 -22.09 -23.22 5.96
N VAL A 270 -20.78 -23.04 5.73
CA VAL A 270 -19.90 -22.28 6.64
C VAL A 270 -20.42 -20.87 6.86
N TYR A 271 -20.95 -20.23 5.79
CA TYR A 271 -21.59 -18.92 5.85
C TYR A 271 -22.73 -18.90 6.87
N ASP A 272 -23.70 -19.81 6.76
CA ASP A 272 -24.87 -19.84 7.63
C ASP A 272 -24.49 -20.02 9.10
N LYS A 273 -23.42 -20.77 9.37
CA LYS A 273 -22.89 -20.94 10.72
C LYS A 273 -22.27 -19.68 11.29
N ILE A 274 -21.48 -18.95 10.50
CA ILE A 274 -20.93 -17.65 10.92
C ILE A 274 -22.08 -16.69 11.23
N VAL A 275 -23.04 -16.57 10.31
CA VAL A 275 -24.22 -15.70 10.49
C VAL A 275 -25.00 -16.09 11.75
N GLY A 276 -25.24 -17.39 11.97
CA GLY A 276 -25.93 -17.90 13.15
C GLY A 276 -25.17 -17.68 14.46
N CYS A 277 -23.83 -17.79 14.46
CA CYS A 277 -23.00 -17.47 15.63
C CYS A 277 -23.02 -15.96 15.93
N LEU A 278 -22.82 -15.11 14.92
CA LEU A 278 -22.85 -13.65 15.07
C LEU A 278 -24.21 -13.15 15.56
N ARG A 279 -25.29 -13.68 15.01
CA ARG A 279 -26.64 -13.33 15.43
C ARG A 279 -26.86 -13.65 16.91
N ARG A 280 -26.51 -14.88 17.34
CA ARG A 280 -26.61 -15.29 18.75
C ARG A 280 -25.79 -14.39 19.68
N LYS A 281 -24.59 -13.99 19.25
CA LYS A 281 -23.72 -13.06 20.00
C LYS A 281 -24.42 -11.72 20.25
N TYR A 282 -24.96 -11.09 19.20
CA TYR A 282 -25.64 -9.79 19.34
C TYR A 282 -27.00 -9.88 20.04
N GLU A 283 -27.73 -10.99 19.85
CA GLU A 283 -29.00 -11.24 20.54
C GLU A 283 -28.83 -11.44 22.05
N ALA A 284 -27.71 -12.02 22.50
CA ALA A 284 -27.38 -12.16 23.92
C ALA A 284 -27.29 -10.80 24.64
N GLU A 285 -26.84 -9.75 23.93
CA GLU A 285 -26.77 -8.36 24.41
C GLU A 285 -27.72 -7.43 23.64
N ARG A 286 -28.95 -7.89 23.36
CA ARG A 286 -29.91 -7.19 22.48
C ARG A 286 -30.12 -5.71 22.79
N VAL A 287 -30.16 -5.33 24.08
CA VAL A 287 -30.34 -3.93 24.50
C VAL A 287 -29.18 -3.04 24.02
N ARG A 288 -27.96 -3.58 23.99
CA ARG A 288 -26.76 -2.86 23.55
C ARG A 288 -26.66 -2.79 22.02
N TYR A 289 -27.10 -3.84 21.32
CA TYR A 289 -26.92 -4.01 19.88
C TYR A 289 -28.19 -3.85 19.05
N GLU A 290 -29.20 -3.12 19.56
CA GLU A 290 -30.48 -2.95 18.88
C GLU A 290 -30.33 -2.40 17.44
N ARG A 291 -29.46 -1.40 17.24
CA ARG A 291 -29.16 -0.84 15.91
C ARG A 291 -28.51 -1.84 14.97
N VAL A 292 -27.58 -2.65 15.47
CA VAL A 292 -26.89 -3.70 14.73
C VAL A 292 -27.88 -4.77 14.29
N LEU A 293 -28.73 -5.22 15.23
CA LEU A 293 -29.76 -6.25 14.98
C LEU A 293 -30.82 -5.80 13.96
N ALA A 294 -31.14 -4.50 13.91
CA ALA A 294 -32.13 -3.95 12.98
C ALA A 294 -31.72 -4.08 11.50
N VAL A 295 -30.41 -4.00 11.20
CA VAL A 295 -29.87 -4.08 9.83
C VAL A 295 -29.03 -5.33 9.57
N PHE A 296 -29.02 -6.27 10.52
CA PHE A 296 -28.11 -7.41 10.54
C PHE A 296 -28.14 -8.22 9.24
N ASP A 297 -29.31 -8.66 8.80
CA ASP A 297 -29.43 -9.52 7.61
C ASP A 297 -29.02 -8.82 6.33
N SER A 298 -29.35 -7.54 6.17
CA SER A 298 -28.91 -6.75 5.02
C SER A 298 -27.40 -6.56 5.03
N THR A 299 -26.81 -6.17 6.17
CA THR A 299 -25.38 -5.91 6.29
C THR A 299 -24.55 -7.16 6.02
N VAL A 300 -24.91 -8.29 6.62
CA VAL A 300 -24.15 -9.55 6.47
C VAL A 300 -24.31 -10.10 5.04
N ARG A 301 -25.48 -9.96 4.42
CA ARG A 301 -25.68 -10.39 3.01
C ARG A 301 -24.88 -9.55 2.03
N GLU A 302 -24.81 -8.24 2.26
CA GLU A 302 -24.11 -7.31 1.38
C GLU A 302 -22.59 -7.42 1.53
N LYS A 303 -22.12 -7.40 2.79
CA LYS A 303 -20.72 -7.18 3.13
C LYS A 303 -19.93 -8.45 3.43
N LEU A 304 -20.54 -9.59 3.72
CA LEU A 304 -19.81 -10.85 4.00
C LEU A 304 -19.98 -11.86 2.87
N ALA A 305 -18.87 -12.34 2.33
CA ALA A 305 -18.84 -13.43 1.38
C ALA A 305 -17.89 -14.54 1.85
N VAL A 306 -18.37 -15.78 1.84
CA VAL A 306 -17.60 -16.95 2.27
C VAL A 306 -17.68 -18.02 1.18
N ARG A 307 -16.53 -18.54 0.77
CA ARG A 307 -16.41 -19.50 -0.34
C ARG A 307 -15.41 -20.60 -0.04
N SER A 308 -15.72 -21.79 -0.56
CA SER A 308 -14.75 -22.89 -0.61
C SER A 308 -13.81 -22.68 -1.77
N GLY A 309 -12.51 -22.74 -1.54
CA GLY A 309 -11.49 -22.71 -2.59
C GLY A 309 -11.08 -24.11 -3.04
N ARG A 310 -12.02 -25.05 -3.13
CA ARG A 310 -11.77 -26.43 -3.61
C ARG A 310 -11.05 -26.44 -4.97
N ASP A 311 -11.43 -25.53 -5.85
CA ASP A 311 -10.95 -25.48 -7.23
C ASP A 311 -9.59 -24.76 -7.36
N VAL A 312 -9.15 -24.06 -6.30
CA VAL A 312 -7.89 -23.29 -6.26
C VAL A 312 -7.00 -23.72 -5.07
N ARG A 313 -7.10 -24.98 -4.65
CA ARG A 313 -6.40 -25.50 -3.46
C ARG A 313 -4.88 -25.29 -3.51
N GLU A 314 -4.27 -25.49 -4.68
CA GLU A 314 -2.83 -25.30 -4.88
C GLU A 314 -2.44 -23.83 -4.69
N GLY A 315 -3.24 -22.90 -5.23
CA GLY A 315 -3.04 -21.46 -5.04
C GLY A 315 -3.20 -21.03 -3.58
N ILE A 316 -4.20 -21.57 -2.86
CA ILE A 316 -4.34 -21.34 -1.41
C ILE A 316 -3.15 -21.91 -0.64
N ASP A 317 -2.66 -23.10 -0.99
CA ASP A 317 -1.48 -23.67 -0.34
C ASP A 317 -0.23 -22.81 -0.57
N GLY A 318 -0.06 -22.26 -1.78
CA GLY A 318 0.99 -21.29 -2.08
C GLY A 318 0.87 -20.01 -1.24
N LEU A 319 -0.34 -19.45 -1.13
CA LEU A 319 -0.63 -18.29 -0.27
C LEU A 319 -0.36 -18.57 1.21
N LEU A 320 -0.67 -19.78 1.69
CA LEU A 320 -0.46 -20.20 3.07
C LEU A 320 0.94 -20.76 3.35
N LEU A 321 1.92 -20.54 2.48
CA LEU A 321 3.32 -20.92 2.73
C LEU A 321 4.13 -19.71 3.22
N HIS A 322 4.64 -19.72 4.45
CA HIS A 322 5.53 -18.67 4.96
C HIS A 322 6.90 -19.27 5.29
N ARG A 323 7.95 -18.84 4.58
CA ARG A 323 9.32 -19.37 4.72
C ARG A 323 9.37 -20.91 4.68
N ASP A 324 8.73 -21.48 3.67
CA ASP A 324 8.56 -22.94 3.47
C ASP A 324 7.78 -23.68 4.58
N MET A 325 7.18 -22.94 5.51
CA MET A 325 6.32 -23.51 6.55
C MET A 325 4.84 -23.30 6.19
N PRO A 326 4.01 -24.35 6.21
CA PRO A 326 2.59 -24.21 5.98
C PRO A 326 1.91 -23.53 7.17
N MET A 327 1.07 -22.55 6.85
CA MET A 327 0.32 -21.72 7.79
C MET A 327 -1.15 -22.10 7.79
N ASN A 328 -1.85 -21.71 8.86
CA ASN A 328 -3.27 -21.97 9.03
C ASN A 328 -4.15 -20.87 8.45
N ASN A 329 -3.74 -19.61 8.58
CA ASN A 329 -4.53 -18.49 8.07
C ASN A 329 -3.68 -17.26 7.73
N LEU A 330 -4.17 -16.50 6.77
CA LEU A 330 -3.57 -15.27 6.27
C LEU A 330 -4.70 -14.26 6.03
N TRP A 331 -4.59 -13.10 6.66
CA TRP A 331 -5.54 -12.00 6.57
C TRP A 331 -4.90 -10.82 5.84
N PHE A 332 -5.64 -10.18 4.96
CA PHE A 332 -5.24 -8.94 4.31
C PHE A 332 -6.24 -7.84 4.67
N TYR A 333 -5.77 -6.81 5.36
CA TYR A 333 -6.57 -5.64 5.69
C TYR A 333 -6.25 -4.52 4.70
N PHE A 334 -7.25 -4.11 3.93
CA PHE A 334 -7.14 -3.05 2.94
C PHE A 334 -7.63 -1.75 3.55
N MET A 335 -6.72 -0.80 3.68
CA MET A 335 -6.98 0.49 4.30
C MET A 335 -7.62 1.46 3.29
N ALA A 336 -8.30 2.48 3.80
CA ALA A 336 -8.86 3.59 3.02
C ALA A 336 -7.77 4.40 2.34
N SER A 337 -6.56 4.40 2.91
CA SER A 337 -5.38 4.97 2.27
C SER A 337 -4.90 4.14 1.09
N GLY A 338 -5.37 2.89 0.93
CA GLY A 338 -4.96 1.93 -0.10
C GLY A 338 -3.78 1.02 0.29
N TYR A 339 -3.17 1.27 1.45
CA TYR A 339 -2.18 0.38 2.06
C TYR A 339 -2.79 -0.98 2.44
N VAL A 340 -2.00 -2.04 2.28
CA VAL A 340 -2.40 -3.40 2.65
C VAL A 340 -1.55 -3.92 3.81
N VAL A 341 -2.23 -4.40 4.84
CA VAL A 341 -1.58 -5.03 6.00
C VAL A 341 -1.85 -6.53 5.93
N PRO A 342 -0.89 -7.35 5.48
CA PRO A 342 -1.02 -8.80 5.59
C PRO A 342 -0.62 -9.27 6.99
N PHE A 343 -1.38 -10.23 7.50
CA PHE A 343 -1.15 -10.86 8.79
C PHE A 343 -1.30 -12.36 8.67
N ILE A 344 -0.21 -13.10 8.92
CA ILE A 344 -0.27 -14.55 9.02
C ILE A 344 -0.48 -14.93 10.47
N ASP A 345 -1.38 -15.86 10.68
CA ASP A 345 -1.76 -16.39 11.97
C ASP A 345 -1.66 -17.93 11.96
N ASP A 346 -1.18 -18.51 13.06
CA ASP A 346 -1.20 -19.95 13.32
C ASP A 346 -2.29 -20.35 14.33
N ALA A 347 -3.35 -19.55 14.44
CA ALA A 347 -4.48 -19.78 15.32
C ALA A 347 -5.01 -21.20 15.17
N GLN A 348 -4.85 -21.97 16.24
CA GLN A 348 -5.52 -23.25 16.44
C GLN A 348 -6.65 -23.02 17.43
N PRO A 349 -7.85 -23.61 17.19
CA PRO A 349 -8.95 -23.53 18.14
C PRO A 349 -8.48 -23.97 19.55
N GLY A 350 -8.62 -23.08 20.55
CA GLY A 350 -8.34 -23.39 21.96
C GLY A 350 -6.92 -23.15 22.49
N ARG A 351 -6.03 -22.45 21.76
CA ARG A 351 -4.72 -22.01 22.30
C ARG A 351 -4.85 -20.72 23.13
N THR A 352 -4.19 -20.67 24.29
CA THR A 352 -4.12 -19.50 25.19
C THR A 352 -2.99 -18.52 24.83
N SER A 353 -3.20 -17.26 25.20
CA SER A 353 -2.66 -16.04 24.57
C SER A 353 -1.24 -15.58 24.93
N VAL A 354 -0.30 -16.52 25.19
CA VAL A 354 1.06 -16.14 25.65
C VAL A 354 2.17 -16.50 24.63
N SER A 355 1.85 -17.19 23.54
CA SER A 355 2.80 -17.52 22.46
C SER A 355 2.64 -16.55 21.28
N PRO A 356 3.69 -16.26 20.48
CA PRO A 356 3.53 -15.54 19.21
C PRO A 356 2.40 -16.20 18.40
N TYR A 357 1.38 -15.41 18.13
CA TYR A 357 0.11 -15.82 17.51
C TYR A 357 0.19 -15.71 15.99
N GLY A 358 0.83 -14.65 15.51
CA GLY A 358 1.09 -14.45 14.11
C GLY A 358 2.23 -13.49 13.86
N THR A 359 2.53 -13.27 12.59
CA THR A 359 3.57 -12.34 12.14
C THR A 359 3.03 -11.56 10.94
N SER A 360 3.20 -10.23 10.95
CA SER A 360 2.96 -9.45 9.74
C SER A 360 4.06 -9.75 8.74
N LEU A 361 3.73 -9.89 7.46
CA LEU A 361 4.72 -10.25 6.45
C LEU A 361 5.75 -9.13 6.24
N ASP A 362 6.96 -9.53 5.83
CA ASP A 362 7.91 -8.57 5.30
C ASP A 362 7.43 -8.03 3.94
N TYR A 363 8.13 -7.01 3.43
CA TYR A 363 7.71 -6.30 2.23
C TYR A 363 7.67 -7.19 0.98
N ASP A 364 8.70 -8.00 0.75
CA ASP A 364 8.82 -8.82 -0.47
C ASP A 364 7.78 -9.94 -0.44
N GLU A 365 7.60 -10.57 0.72
CA GLU A 365 6.56 -11.57 0.90
C GLU A 365 5.16 -10.96 0.78
N THR A 366 4.92 -9.75 1.31
CA THR A 366 3.66 -9.01 1.09
C THR A 366 3.36 -8.84 -0.40
N CYS A 367 4.34 -8.39 -1.18
CA CYS A 367 4.17 -8.21 -2.63
C CYS A 367 3.85 -9.54 -3.33
N GLN A 368 4.64 -10.58 -3.06
CA GLN A 368 4.44 -11.91 -3.64
C GLN A 368 3.06 -12.47 -3.31
N LYS A 369 2.62 -12.33 -2.06
CA LYS A 369 1.31 -12.82 -1.61
C LYS A 369 0.17 -12.05 -2.23
N LEU A 370 0.30 -10.75 -2.46
CA LEU A 370 -0.74 -9.97 -3.14
C LEU A 370 -0.85 -10.31 -4.63
N VAL A 371 0.27 -10.59 -5.32
CA VAL A 371 0.24 -11.10 -6.70
C VAL A 371 -0.46 -12.46 -6.75
N GLN A 372 -0.06 -13.40 -5.90
CA GLN A 372 -0.68 -14.73 -5.81
C GLN A 372 -2.17 -14.62 -5.45
N LEU A 373 -2.52 -13.70 -4.56
CA LEU A 373 -3.90 -13.47 -4.17
C LEU A 373 -4.73 -13.04 -5.37
N ARG A 374 -4.20 -12.13 -6.19
CA ARG A 374 -4.86 -11.69 -7.44
C ARG A 374 -5.11 -12.86 -8.38
N GLU A 375 -4.13 -13.73 -8.59
CA GLU A 375 -4.27 -14.91 -9.47
C GLU A 375 -5.38 -15.85 -8.96
N VAL A 376 -5.30 -16.24 -7.69
CA VAL A 376 -6.29 -17.09 -7.03
C VAL A 376 -7.68 -16.47 -7.06
N CYS A 377 -7.75 -15.15 -6.90
CA CYS A 377 -8.98 -14.42 -6.94
C CYS A 377 -9.58 -14.30 -8.36
N GLY A 378 -8.74 -14.08 -9.38
CA GLY A 378 -9.16 -13.99 -10.77
C GLY A 378 -9.76 -15.30 -11.29
N ASP A 379 -9.15 -16.43 -10.94
CA ASP A 379 -9.57 -17.77 -11.40
C ASP A 379 -10.96 -18.19 -10.91
N ILE A 380 -11.38 -17.69 -9.75
CA ILE A 380 -12.70 -18.01 -9.17
C ILE A 380 -13.83 -17.26 -9.89
N GLY A 381 -13.49 -16.28 -10.75
CA GLY A 381 -14.46 -15.50 -11.49
C GLY A 381 -15.40 -14.77 -10.55
N PHE A 382 -14.86 -13.85 -9.76
CA PHE A 382 -15.70 -12.99 -8.94
C PHE A 382 -16.62 -12.14 -9.82
N THR A 383 -17.84 -12.63 -9.99
CA THR A 383 -18.96 -11.81 -10.43
C THR A 383 -19.49 -11.13 -9.17
N PHE A 384 -19.17 -9.85 -9.01
CA PHE A 384 -19.66 -9.03 -7.91
C PHE A 384 -21.11 -8.61 -8.15
#